data_AF-A0A968FVY7-F1
#
_entry.id   AF-A0A968FVY7-F1
#
_cell.length_a   1.000
_cell.length_b   1.000
_cell.length_c   1.000
_cell.angle_alpha   90.00
_cell.angle_beta   90.00
_cell.angle_gamma   90.00
#
_symmetry.space_group_name_H-M   'P 1'
#
loop_
_entity.id
_entity.type
_entity.pdbx_description
1 polymer ?
#
loop_
_entity_poly.entity_id
_entity_poly.type
_entity_poly.pdbx_seq_one_letter_code
_entity_poly.pdbx_strand_id
1 'polypeptide(L)' 'MVAESAVASFKTDPSPPRWIRVPGITNVRDLGGWPLPGGRRIRQGMVFRSSEMNGHLNLTSRGKHILEEELGIRTDL' A
#
# COMPACT_ATOMS: atom_id res chain seq x y z
N MET A 1 17.27 21.65 16.28
CA MET A 1 17.95 21.68 14.97
C MET A 1 17.66 20.36 14.28
N VAL A 2 17.10 20.38 13.08
CA VAL A 2 16.89 19.18 12.25
C VAL A 2 18.07 19.11 11.28
N ALA A 3 18.75 17.97 11.23
CA ALA A 3 19.86 17.77 10.29
C ALA A 3 19.30 17.35 8.93
N GLU A 4 19.64 18.09 7.88
CA GLU A 4 19.27 17.77 6.50
C GLU A 4 20.49 17.25 5.72
N SER A 5 20.30 16.18 4.97
CA SER A 5 21.33 15.57 4.11
C SER A 5 21.17 16.09 2.67
N ALA A 6 22.28 16.45 2.02
CA ALA A 6 22.30 16.81 0.60
C ALA A 6 21.99 15.62 -0.32
N VAL A 7 22.02 14.39 0.21
CA VAL A 7 21.64 13.16 -0.50
C VAL A 7 20.29 12.68 0.04
N ALA A 8 19.28 12.64 -0.82
CA ALA A 8 17.89 12.29 -0.47
C ALA A 8 17.30 11.19 -1.36
N SER A 9 18.10 10.22 -1.81
CA SER A 9 17.60 9.10 -2.60
C SER A 9 17.58 7.81 -1.78
N PHE A 10 16.44 7.13 -1.79
CA PHE A 10 16.31 5.75 -1.36
C PHE A 10 15.73 4.92 -2.50
N LYS A 11 16.08 3.63 -2.56
CA LYS A 11 15.50 2.67 -3.50
C LYS A 11 14.72 1.65 -2.69
N THR A 12 13.43 1.52 -2.96
CA THR A 12 12.62 0.46 -2.36
C THR A 12 12.94 -0.87 -3.02
N ASP A 13 12.96 -1.93 -2.23
CA ASP A 13 13.13 -3.28 -2.75
C ASP A 13 11.97 -3.62 -3.70
N PRO A 14 12.24 -4.22 -4.88
CA PRO A 14 11.22 -4.52 -5.86
C PRO A 14 10.43 -5.82 -5.57
N SER A 15 10.75 -6.54 -4.49
CA SER A 15 10.08 -7.80 -4.15
C SER A 15 8.67 -7.56 -3.58
N PRO A 16 7.65 -8.24 -4.11
CA PRO A 16 6.31 -8.23 -3.53
C PRO A 16 6.18 -9.29 -2.43
N PRO A 17 5.16 -9.18 -1.54
CA PRO A 17 4.28 -8.01 -1.35
C PRO A 17 4.77 -7.10 -0.21
N ARG A 18 4.50 -5.78 -0.31
CA ARG A 18 4.75 -4.85 0.81
C ARG A 18 3.55 -4.82 1.76
N TRP A 19 3.73 -5.28 2.98
CA TRP A 19 2.69 -5.32 4.00
C TRP A 19 2.39 -3.94 4.57
N ILE A 20 1.11 -3.61 4.72
CA ILE A 20 0.66 -2.32 5.23
C ILE A 20 -0.30 -2.56 6.40
N ARG A 21 -0.09 -1.82 7.49
CA ARG A 21 -0.98 -1.84 8.66
C ARG A 21 -2.13 -0.87 8.42
N VAL A 22 -3.35 -1.37 8.27
CA VAL A 22 -4.57 -0.56 8.21
C VAL A 22 -5.51 -1.00 9.33
N PRO A 23 -5.79 -0.15 10.33
CA PRO A 23 -6.64 -0.55 11.46
C PRO A 23 -8.08 -0.86 11.03
N GLY A 24 -8.59 -2.00 11.50
CA GLY A 24 -9.95 -2.48 11.23
C GLY A 24 -10.04 -3.57 10.15
N ILE A 25 -9.01 -3.67 9.29
CA ILE A 25 -8.93 -4.70 8.26
C ILE A 25 -7.59 -5.43 8.35
N THR A 26 -7.49 -6.56 7.68
CA THR A 26 -6.29 -7.40 7.72
C THR A 26 -5.78 -7.64 6.31
N ASN A 27 -4.61 -8.27 6.26
CA ASN A 27 -4.06 -8.76 5.01
C ASN A 27 -3.84 -7.67 3.93
N VAL A 28 -3.65 -6.40 4.32
CA VAL A 28 -3.42 -5.30 3.38
C VAL A 28 -2.01 -5.33 2.82
N ARG A 29 -1.88 -5.24 1.49
CA ARG A 29 -0.59 -5.15 0.78
C ARG A 29 -0.66 -4.25 -0.43
N ASP A 30 0.45 -3.64 -0.76
CA ASP A 30 0.75 -3.22 -2.13
C ASP A 30 1.29 -4.40 -2.95
N LEU A 31 0.73 -4.62 -4.14
CA LEU A 31 1.14 -5.64 -5.11
C LEU A 31 2.25 -5.18 -6.06
N GLY A 32 2.79 -3.98 -5.85
CA GLY A 32 3.99 -3.50 -6.53
C GLY A 32 5.12 -4.53 -6.53
N GLY A 33 5.73 -4.73 -7.69
CA GLY A 33 6.76 -5.75 -7.88
C GLY A 33 6.23 -7.09 -8.37
N TRP A 34 4.91 -7.34 -8.34
CA TRP A 34 4.34 -8.59 -8.84
C TRP A 34 4.65 -8.80 -10.33
N PRO A 35 5.12 -10.00 -10.73
CA PRO A 35 5.51 -10.26 -12.12
C PRO A 35 4.29 -10.29 -13.04
N LEU A 36 4.48 -9.73 -14.24
CA LEU A 36 3.54 -9.73 -15.35
C LEU A 36 4.18 -10.37 -16.59
N PRO A 37 3.37 -10.83 -17.57
CA PRO A 37 3.89 -11.35 -18.83
C PRO A 37 4.81 -10.36 -19.54
N GLY A 38 5.85 -10.89 -20.19
CA GLY A 38 6.86 -10.11 -20.90
C GLY A 38 7.90 -9.45 -19.99
N GLY A 39 8.17 -10.02 -18.81
CA GLY A 39 9.20 -9.53 -17.88
C GLY A 39 8.84 -8.20 -17.17
N ARG A 40 7.59 -7.76 -17.29
CA ARG A 40 7.10 -6.54 -16.65
C ARG A 40 6.71 -6.81 -15.20
N ARG A 41 6.50 -5.75 -14.43
CA ARG A 41 6.01 -5.82 -13.04
C ARG A 41 4.95 -4.76 -12.78
N ILE A 42 4.06 -5.03 -11.83
CA ILE A 42 3.13 -4.02 -11.31
C ILE A 42 3.97 -2.89 -10.67
N ARG A 43 3.65 -1.63 -10.98
CA ARG A 43 4.28 -0.48 -10.30
C ARG A 43 3.79 -0.39 -8.85
N GLN A 44 4.68 -0.04 -7.93
CA GLN A 44 4.33 0.19 -6.53
C GLN A 44 3.28 1.28 -6.39
N GLY A 45 2.36 1.11 -5.44
CA GLY A 45 1.28 2.06 -5.15
C GLY A 45 0.12 2.06 -6.13
N MET A 46 0.06 1.13 -7.09
CA MET A 46 -1.01 1.09 -8.08
C MET A 46 -2.16 0.14 -7.72
N VAL A 47 -1.84 -1.02 -7.14
CA VAL A 47 -2.83 -2.08 -6.87
C VAL A 47 -2.60 -2.61 -5.48
N PHE A 48 -3.66 -2.58 -4.67
CA PHE A 48 -3.65 -3.09 -3.31
C PHE A 48 -4.62 -4.26 -3.20
N ARG A 49 -4.38 -5.14 -2.23
CA ARG A 49 -5.36 -6.16 -1.81
C ARG A 49 -5.50 -6.12 -0.29
N SER A 50 -6.67 -6.51 0.20
CA SER A 50 -6.97 -6.64 1.64
C SER A 50 -7.89 -7.83 1.92
N SER A 51 -8.30 -7.98 3.17
CA SER A 51 -9.56 -8.66 3.52
C SER A 51 -10.78 -7.88 3.02
N GLU A 52 -11.98 -8.43 3.19
CA GLU A 52 -13.22 -7.65 3.11
C GLU A 52 -13.20 -6.44 4.07
N MET A 53 -14.02 -5.43 3.74
CA MET A 53 -14.09 -4.15 4.47
C MET A 53 -15.51 -3.80 4.94
N ASN A 54 -16.52 -4.59 4.56
CA ASN A 54 -17.94 -4.29 4.73
C ASN A 54 -18.76 -5.50 5.24
N GLY A 55 -18.25 -6.23 6.24
CA GLY A 55 -18.94 -7.41 6.79
C GLY A 55 -18.46 -7.81 8.18
N HIS A 56 -17.71 -8.90 8.26
CA HIS A 56 -17.05 -9.45 9.44
C HIS A 56 -15.96 -8.52 9.98
N LEU A 57 -15.30 -7.77 9.10
CA LEU A 57 -14.30 -6.77 9.44
C LEU A 57 -14.82 -5.37 9.15
N ASN A 58 -14.50 -4.46 10.06
CA ASN A 58 -14.99 -3.08 10.03
C ASN A 58 -13.81 -2.13 9.93
N LEU A 59 -13.73 -1.42 8.80
CA LEU A 59 -12.74 -0.39 8.60
C LEU A 59 -12.94 0.75 9.61
N THR A 60 -11.88 1.06 10.37
CA THR A 60 -11.92 2.17 11.33
C THR A 60 -11.77 3.52 10.62
N SER A 61 -12.13 4.63 11.27
CA SER A 61 -11.88 5.98 10.72
C SER A 61 -10.40 6.24 10.42
N ARG A 62 -9.49 5.74 11.27
CA ARG A 62 -8.05 5.82 11.02
C ARG A 62 -7.64 4.97 9.81
N GLY A 63 -8.19 3.76 9.69
CA GLY A 63 -7.96 2.90 8.54
C GLY A 63 -8.41 3.57 7.23
N LYS A 64 -9.60 4.18 7.23
CA LYS A 64 -10.13 4.94 6.11
C LYS A 64 -9.21 6.10 5.70
N HIS A 65 -8.73 6.89 6.67
CA HIS A 65 -7.76 7.96 6.40
C HIS A 65 -6.46 7.44 5.77
N ILE A 66 -5.94 6.30 6.24
CA ILE A 66 -4.76 5.68 5.62
C ILE A 66 -5.03 5.31 4.16
N LEU A 67 -6.17 4.68 3.86
CA LEU A 67 -6.51 4.26 2.49
C LEU A 67 -6.69 5.48 1.56
N GLU A 68 -7.46 6.48 1.98
CA GLU A 68 -7.88 7.60 1.12
C GLU A 68 -6.83 8.72 1.02
N GLU A 69 -6.21 9.09 2.14
CA GLU A 69 -5.35 10.28 2.22
C GLU A 69 -3.86 9.92 2.16
N GLU A 70 -3.44 8.86 2.84
CA GLU A 70 -2.02 8.47 2.87
C GLU A 70 -1.63 7.60 1.65
N LEU A 71 -2.48 6.64 1.27
CA LEU A 71 -2.26 5.75 0.12
C LEU A 71 -2.91 6.26 -1.17
N GLY A 72 -3.84 7.22 -1.09
CA GLY A 72 -4.49 7.81 -2.26
C GLY A 72 -5.44 6.89 -3.01
N ILE A 73 -5.99 5.85 -2.37
CA ILE A 73 -6.93 4.91 -2.98
C ILE A 73 -8.27 5.62 -3.17
N ARG A 74 -8.80 5.56 -4.41
CA ARG A 74 -10.06 6.23 -4.80
C ARG A 74 -11.17 5.25 -5.19
N THR A 75 -10.85 3.97 -5.34
CA THR A 75 -11.80 2.96 -5.83
C THR A 75 -11.48 1.61 -5.19
N ASP A 76 -12.54 0.91 -4.82
CA ASP A 76 -12.57 -0.49 -4.36
C ASP A 76 -13.53 -1.26 -5.30
N LEU A 77 -13.26 -2.55 -5.54
CA LEU A 77 -13.98 -3.39 -6.51
C LEU A 77 -14.87 -4.42 -5.84
#